data_AF-A0A9W7CE32-F1
#
_entry.id   AF-A0A9W7CE32-F1
#
_cell.length_a   1.000
_cell.length_b   1.000
_cell.length_c   1.000
_cell.angle_alpha   90.00
_cell.angle_beta   90.00
_cell.angle_gamma   90.00
#
_symmetry.space_group_name_H-M   'P 1'
#
loop_
_entity.id
_entity.type
_entity.pdbx_description
1 polymer ?
#
loop_
_entity_poly.entity_id
_entity_poly.type
_entity_poly.pdbx_seq_one_letter_code
_entity_poly.pdbx_strand_id
1 'polypeptide(L)'
;MPPRPRKKRRGNEPRNAKGAYMFFHDAKRPDPEPEQLSTSILLKEMRSMREEMKGLQKKTREEVRDVRDGMGEKMESVFEEKISVKDELRESRKEIATLKKRKLRYITQYKFRSNAELKAAVMLWCSDRNKAIAQYGHIKGWNVSSITSMRLLFGTTITERDQGNRWNKDFNEDLSLWYTSSVTNMGCLFYGAESFTGNLSRWDVGNCTAMSAMFQDAKSFKSDLKEWNVGKVTDMSRMFIRASSFKSDLTKWSTGKVTNMFNMLILASSFNKRTIRNWDLSSIKASTVTLRGQEPKDCTREQCIL
;
A
#
# COMPACT_ATOMS: atom_id res chain seq x y z
N MET A 1 -75.10 3.81 39.19
CA MET A 1 -76.05 4.10 38.10
C MET A 1 -75.32 4.02 36.76
N PRO A 2 -76.04 3.63 35.70
CA PRO A 2 -75.60 2.80 34.58
C PRO A 2 -75.66 3.67 33.31
N PRO A 3 -75.97 3.22 32.07
CA PRO A 3 -76.08 1.86 31.55
C PRO A 3 -75.40 1.60 30.18
N ARG A 4 -74.94 0.35 30.02
CA ARG A 4 -75.06 -0.47 28.77
C ARG A 4 -76.54 -0.56 28.37
N PRO A 5 -76.98 -0.80 27.10
CA PRO A 5 -76.83 -2.15 26.50
C PRO A 5 -76.96 -2.17 24.94
N ARG A 6 -76.99 -3.28 24.17
CA ARG A 6 -77.65 -4.60 24.31
C ARG A 6 -77.12 -5.52 23.18
N LYS A 7 -76.59 -6.72 23.51
CA LYS A 7 -77.18 -8.09 23.38
C LYS A 7 -77.26 -8.59 21.91
N LYS A 8 -76.54 -9.66 21.50
CA LYS A 8 -76.70 -11.12 21.81
C LYS A 8 -78.10 -11.69 21.54
N ARG A 9 -78.19 -12.68 20.63
CA ARG A 9 -78.69 -14.08 20.76
C ARG A 9 -79.06 -14.59 19.36
N ARG A 10 -78.55 -15.73 18.84
CA ARG A 10 -78.75 -17.16 19.20
C ARG A 10 -80.22 -17.60 19.28
N GLY A 11 -80.53 -18.63 18.50
CA GLY A 11 -81.71 -19.49 18.57
C GLY A 11 -82.32 -19.68 17.18
N ASN A 12 -82.76 -20.84 16.72
CA ASN A 12 -82.83 -22.20 17.25
C ASN A 12 -83.48 -23.02 16.10
N GLU A 13 -83.01 -24.24 15.81
CA GLU A 13 -83.88 -25.31 15.28
C GLU A 13 -85.02 -25.58 16.30
N PRO A 14 -86.22 -26.17 16.00
CA PRO A 14 -86.38 -27.45 15.26
C PRO A 14 -87.76 -27.79 14.59
N ARG A 15 -87.76 -28.92 13.86
CA ARG A 15 -88.76 -30.05 13.74
C ARG A 15 -90.29 -29.84 13.55
N ASN A 16 -90.80 -30.72 12.64
CA ASN A 16 -92.03 -31.55 12.65
C ASN A 16 -93.38 -31.05 12.07
N ALA A 17 -93.88 -31.77 11.05
CA ALA A 17 -95.20 -32.47 10.93
C ALA A 17 -95.35 -32.96 9.46
N LYS A 18 -95.47 -34.24 9.09
CA LYS A 18 -96.53 -35.28 9.23
C LYS A 18 -97.92 -34.92 8.65
N GLY A 19 -98.39 -35.76 7.70
CA GLY A 19 -99.77 -35.94 7.21
C GLY A 19 -100.11 -35.12 5.95
N ALA A 20 -100.84 -35.57 4.92
CA ALA A 20 -101.81 -36.64 4.79
C ALA A 20 -102.28 -36.80 3.30
N TYR A 21 -102.60 -38.04 2.89
CA TYR A 21 -103.60 -38.52 1.89
C TYR A 21 -103.61 -37.94 0.45
N MET A 22 -103.27 -38.74 -0.59
CA MET A 22 -104.14 -39.64 -1.39
C MET A 22 -105.29 -38.96 -2.14
N PHE A 23 -105.24 -38.95 -3.49
CA PHE A 23 -106.41 -39.18 -4.38
C PHE A 23 -105.95 -39.63 -5.78
N PHE A 24 -106.66 -40.64 -6.30
CA PHE A 24 -106.53 -41.32 -7.60
C PHE A 24 -106.99 -40.47 -8.79
N HIS A 25 -106.38 -40.62 -9.98
CA HIS A 25 -107.03 -41.27 -11.15
C HIS A 25 -106.15 -41.25 -12.43
N ASP A 26 -106.08 -42.43 -13.04
CA ASP A 26 -105.91 -42.79 -14.46
C ASP A 26 -105.42 -41.77 -15.49
N ALA A 27 -104.39 -42.15 -16.26
CA ALA A 27 -104.52 -42.34 -17.71
C ALA A 27 -103.28 -43.03 -18.34
N LYS A 28 -103.53 -44.23 -18.87
CA LYS A 28 -102.99 -44.85 -20.11
C LYS A 28 -101.46 -44.89 -20.36
N ARG A 29 -100.93 -46.13 -20.42
CA ARG A 29 -99.67 -46.48 -21.12
C ARG A 29 -99.82 -46.29 -22.64
N PRO A 30 -98.69 -46.17 -23.36
CA PRO A 30 -98.35 -47.25 -24.30
C PRO A 30 -96.87 -47.64 -24.27
N ASP A 31 -96.66 -48.91 -23.89
CA ASP A 31 -95.80 -49.99 -24.43
C ASP A 31 -94.34 -49.80 -24.92
N PRO A 32 -93.52 -50.89 -24.84
CA PRO A 32 -92.10 -50.85 -24.47
C PRO A 32 -91.15 -51.30 -25.59
N GLU A 33 -89.87 -50.86 -25.56
CA GLU A 33 -88.70 -51.53 -26.20
C GLU A 33 -87.37 -50.72 -25.94
N PRO A 34 -86.14 -51.19 -26.24
CA PRO A 34 -85.41 -52.29 -25.60
C PRO A 34 -83.90 -51.98 -25.42
N GLU A 35 -83.39 -51.51 -24.28
CA GLU A 35 -81.92 -51.31 -24.12
C GLU A 35 -81.40 -51.61 -22.70
N GLN A 36 -81.18 -52.89 -22.39
CA GLN A 36 -80.48 -53.30 -21.15
C GLN A 36 -79.02 -53.74 -21.41
N LEU A 37 -78.52 -53.73 -22.66
CA LEU A 37 -77.10 -54.02 -22.96
C LEU A 37 -76.18 -52.78 -23.01
N SER A 38 -76.71 -51.56 -23.05
CA SER A 38 -75.95 -50.30 -23.28
C SER A 38 -75.24 -49.74 -22.02
N THR A 39 -75.83 -49.89 -20.83
CA THR A 39 -75.34 -49.24 -19.61
C THR A 39 -74.08 -49.88 -19.01
N SER A 40 -73.89 -51.20 -19.17
CA SER A 40 -72.74 -51.92 -18.59
C SER A 40 -71.42 -51.65 -19.33
N ILE A 41 -71.49 -51.44 -20.65
CA ILE A 41 -70.34 -51.10 -21.50
C ILE A 41 -69.89 -49.67 -21.20
N LEU A 42 -70.83 -48.73 -21.19
CA LEU A 42 -70.58 -47.34 -20.81
C LEU A 42 -69.98 -47.21 -19.40
N LEU A 43 -70.45 -47.99 -18.42
CA LEU A 43 -69.87 -47.99 -17.07
C LEU A 43 -68.44 -48.54 -17.01
N LYS A 44 -68.08 -49.50 -17.88
CA LYS A 44 -66.69 -50.00 -17.97
C LYS A 44 -65.78 -48.96 -18.61
N GLU A 45 -66.23 -48.31 -19.68
CA GLU A 45 -65.49 -47.23 -20.34
C GLU A 45 -65.30 -46.02 -19.42
N MET A 46 -66.33 -45.61 -18.68
CA MET A 46 -66.23 -44.55 -17.67
C MET A 46 -65.26 -44.90 -16.54
N ARG A 47 -65.18 -46.17 -16.13
CA ARG A 47 -64.16 -46.62 -15.15
C ARG A 47 -62.76 -46.58 -15.75
N SER A 48 -62.59 -47.03 -16.99
CA SER A 48 -61.31 -46.98 -17.70
C SER A 48 -60.80 -45.54 -17.81
N MET A 49 -61.64 -44.63 -18.33
CA MET A 49 -61.31 -43.22 -18.44
C MET A 49 -61.00 -42.57 -17.09
N ARG A 50 -61.68 -42.99 -16.02
CA ARG A 50 -61.41 -42.49 -14.66
C ARG A 50 -60.04 -42.95 -14.14
N GLU A 51 -59.64 -44.18 -14.42
CA GLU A 51 -58.32 -44.68 -14.04
C GLU A 51 -57.20 -44.06 -14.91
N GLU A 52 -57.44 -43.86 -16.21
CA GLU A 52 -56.53 -43.10 -17.08
C GLU A 52 -56.36 -41.65 -16.60
N MET A 53 -57.47 -40.99 -16.24
CA MET A 53 -57.43 -39.63 -15.67
C MET A 53 -56.66 -39.57 -14.35
N LYS A 54 -56.80 -40.57 -13.48
CA LYS A 54 -55.99 -40.66 -12.25
C LYS A 54 -54.50 -40.88 -12.56
N GLY A 55 -54.20 -41.71 -13.57
CA GLY A 55 -52.83 -41.94 -14.04
C GLY A 55 -52.18 -40.66 -14.56
N LEU A 56 -52.90 -39.90 -15.39
CA LEU A 56 -52.45 -38.61 -15.91
C LEU A 56 -52.26 -37.58 -14.79
N GLN A 57 -53.22 -37.47 -13.86
CA GLN A 57 -53.09 -36.57 -12.71
C GLN A 57 -51.87 -36.89 -11.84
N LYS A 58 -51.57 -38.18 -11.65
CA LYS A 58 -50.37 -38.62 -10.91
C LYS A 58 -49.09 -38.23 -11.66
N LYS A 59 -49.03 -38.51 -12.96
CA LYS A 59 -47.86 -38.18 -13.80
C LYS A 59 -47.59 -36.68 -13.84
N THR A 60 -48.63 -35.86 -14.05
CA THR A 60 -48.50 -34.40 -14.01
C THR A 60 -48.05 -33.90 -12.63
N ARG A 61 -48.51 -34.52 -11.53
CA ARG A 61 -48.07 -34.16 -10.17
C ARG A 61 -46.60 -34.51 -9.92
N GLU A 62 -46.11 -35.60 -10.49
CA GLU A 62 -44.70 -36.00 -10.43
C GLU A 62 -43.83 -35.06 -11.27
N GLU A 63 -44.21 -34.75 -12.50
CA GLU A 63 -43.50 -33.78 -13.36
C GLU A 63 -43.45 -32.38 -12.72
N VAL A 64 -44.55 -31.91 -12.13
CA VAL A 64 -44.58 -30.62 -11.41
C VAL A 64 -43.69 -30.65 -10.17
N ARG A 65 -43.56 -31.80 -9.50
CA ARG A 65 -42.67 -31.95 -8.34
C ARG A 65 -41.20 -31.90 -8.78
N ASP A 66 -40.83 -32.64 -9.83
CA ASP A 66 -39.46 -32.67 -10.35
C ASP A 66 -39.01 -31.29 -10.85
N VAL A 67 -39.88 -30.54 -11.54
CA VAL A 67 -39.59 -29.16 -11.97
C VAL A 67 -39.38 -28.24 -10.77
N ARG A 68 -40.20 -28.37 -9.73
CA ARG A 68 -40.10 -27.54 -8.52
C ARG A 68 -38.83 -27.85 -7.74
N ASP A 69 -38.49 -29.12 -7.58
CA ASP A 69 -37.34 -29.55 -6.81
C ASP A 69 -36.03 -29.20 -7.56
N GLY A 70 -36.00 -29.37 -8.89
CA GLY A 70 -34.88 -28.90 -9.73
C GLY A 70 -34.71 -27.37 -9.79
N MET A 71 -35.79 -26.60 -9.61
CA MET A 71 -35.71 -25.15 -9.41
C MET A 71 -35.11 -24.80 -8.02
N GLY A 72 -35.43 -25.58 -6.99
CA GLY A 72 -34.86 -25.43 -5.65
C GLY A 72 -33.34 -25.63 -5.64
N GLU A 73 -32.86 -26.74 -6.21
CA GLU A 73 -31.43 -27.05 -6.28
C GLU A 73 -30.62 -26.00 -7.05
N LYS A 74 -31.14 -25.50 -8.17
CA LYS A 74 -30.50 -24.40 -8.92
C LYS A 74 -30.43 -23.12 -8.10
N MET A 75 -31.48 -22.82 -7.33
CA MET A 75 -31.51 -21.63 -6.50
C MET A 75 -30.51 -21.74 -5.34
N GLU A 76 -30.42 -22.91 -4.71
CA GLU A 76 -29.48 -23.22 -3.63
C GLU A 76 -28.03 -23.15 -4.10
N SER A 77 -27.73 -23.71 -5.28
CA SER A 77 -26.42 -23.58 -5.94
C SER A 77 -26.02 -22.11 -6.17
N VAL A 78 -26.95 -21.29 -6.67
CA VAL A 78 -26.72 -19.84 -6.86
C VAL A 78 -26.55 -19.11 -5.53
N PHE A 79 -27.23 -19.54 -4.46
CA PHE A 79 -27.06 -18.96 -3.13
C PHE A 79 -25.68 -19.29 -2.55
N GLU A 80 -25.23 -20.53 -2.63
CA GLU A 80 -23.90 -20.95 -2.16
C GLU A 80 -22.77 -20.27 -2.94
N GLU A 81 -22.90 -20.17 -4.27
CA GLU A 81 -21.94 -19.42 -5.10
C GLU A 81 -21.88 -17.94 -4.69
N LYS A 82 -23.03 -17.30 -4.44
CA LYS A 82 -23.09 -15.90 -3.97
C LYS A 82 -22.50 -15.71 -2.57
N ILE A 83 -22.67 -16.67 -1.66
CA ILE A 83 -22.06 -16.63 -0.33
C ILE A 83 -20.54 -16.72 -0.46
N SER A 84 -20.04 -17.67 -1.26
CA SER A 84 -18.61 -17.87 -1.53
C SER A 84 -17.96 -16.59 -2.09
N VAL A 85 -18.54 -16.00 -3.14
CA VAL A 85 -18.03 -14.76 -3.74
C VAL A 85 -18.02 -13.61 -2.73
N LYS A 86 -19.03 -13.52 -1.86
CA LYS A 86 -19.11 -12.49 -0.81
C LYS A 86 -17.99 -12.63 0.23
N ASP A 87 -17.61 -13.86 0.57
CA ASP A 87 -16.52 -14.13 1.51
C ASP A 87 -15.14 -13.84 0.90
N GLU A 88 -14.91 -14.20 -0.37
CA GLU A 88 -13.70 -13.82 -1.11
C GLU A 88 -13.54 -12.29 -1.19
N LEU A 89 -14.64 -11.58 -1.43
CA LEU A 89 -14.67 -10.12 -1.51
C LEU A 89 -14.44 -9.48 -0.14
N ARG A 90 -14.87 -10.13 0.95
CA ARG A 90 -14.59 -9.73 2.32
C ARG A 90 -13.11 -9.88 2.65
N GLU A 91 -12.47 -10.97 2.25
CA GLU A 91 -11.04 -11.21 2.50
C GLU A 91 -10.17 -10.25 1.69
N SER A 92 -10.48 -10.08 0.40
CA SER A 92 -9.82 -9.08 -0.47
C SER A 92 -9.92 -7.66 0.10
N ARG A 93 -11.06 -7.28 0.70
CA ARG A 93 -11.22 -5.97 1.38
C ARG A 93 -10.33 -5.85 2.60
N LYS A 94 -10.13 -6.91 3.40
CA LYS A 94 -9.20 -6.90 4.54
C LYS A 94 -7.76 -6.73 4.06
N GLU A 95 -7.37 -7.42 2.99
CA GLU A 95 -6.04 -7.25 2.39
C GLU A 95 -5.85 -5.82 1.88
N ILE A 96 -6.81 -5.27 1.12
CA ILE A 96 -6.77 -3.88 0.66
C ILE A 96 -6.68 -2.90 1.84
N ALA A 97 -7.43 -3.12 2.92
CA ALA A 97 -7.35 -2.29 4.12
C ALA A 97 -5.97 -2.38 4.79
N THR A 98 -5.37 -3.56 4.80
CA THR A 98 -4.03 -3.82 5.35
C THR A 98 -2.96 -3.16 4.49
N LEU A 99 -3.06 -3.27 3.17
CA LEU A 99 -2.19 -2.60 2.19
C LEU A 99 -2.34 -1.08 2.28
N LYS A 100 -3.57 -0.57 2.43
CA LYS A 100 -3.82 0.86 2.65
C LYS A 100 -3.20 1.34 3.96
N LYS A 101 -3.32 0.60 5.07
CA LYS A 101 -2.64 0.94 6.34
C LYS A 101 -1.12 0.89 6.23
N ARG A 102 -0.56 -0.08 5.49
CA ARG A 102 0.88 -0.17 5.21
C ARG A 102 1.36 1.01 4.37
N LYS A 103 0.63 1.33 3.29
CA LYS A 103 0.91 2.46 2.40
C LYS A 103 0.76 3.79 3.14
N LEU A 104 -0.28 3.95 3.96
CA LEU A 104 -0.51 5.15 4.76
C LEU A 104 0.59 5.33 5.80
N ARG A 105 1.07 4.27 6.46
CA ARG A 105 2.26 4.33 7.33
C ARG A 105 3.54 4.74 6.60
N TYR A 106 3.66 4.37 5.32
CA TYR A 106 4.76 4.81 4.46
C TYR A 106 4.64 6.29 4.04
N ILE A 107 3.41 6.84 4.05
CA ILE A 107 3.08 8.20 3.62
C ILE A 107 2.98 9.17 4.82
N THR A 108 2.65 8.71 6.02
CA THR A 108 2.71 9.52 7.25
C THR A 108 4.17 9.69 7.63
N GLN A 109 4.80 10.70 7.03
CA GLN A 109 6.19 11.01 7.25
C GLN A 109 6.37 11.56 8.66
N TYR A 110 7.00 10.79 9.56
CA TYR A 110 7.33 11.30 10.90
C TYR A 110 8.18 12.56 10.72
N LYS A 111 7.66 13.68 11.23
CA LYS A 111 8.30 14.99 11.08
C LYS A 111 9.18 15.28 12.27
N PHE A 112 10.48 15.26 12.02
CA PHE A 112 11.48 15.62 13.02
C PHE A 112 11.47 17.13 13.28
N ARG A 113 11.54 17.50 14.55
CA ARG A 113 11.50 18.88 15.02
C ARG A 113 12.88 19.44 15.33
N SER A 114 13.87 18.56 15.50
CA SER A 114 15.24 18.95 15.82
C SER A 114 16.28 17.98 15.27
N ASN A 115 17.51 18.49 15.10
CA ASN A 115 18.67 17.69 14.69
C ASN A 115 18.95 16.56 15.70
N ALA A 116 18.74 16.80 17.00
CA ALA A 116 18.95 15.81 18.06
C ALA A 116 17.96 14.65 17.97
N GLU A 117 16.68 14.94 17.69
CA GLU A 117 15.64 13.93 17.51
C GLU A 117 15.91 13.04 16.29
N LEU A 118 16.31 13.64 15.15
CA LEU A 118 16.70 12.88 13.96
C LEU A 118 17.91 11.99 14.26
N LYS A 119 18.92 12.51 14.97
CA LYS A 119 20.10 11.74 15.37
C LYS A 119 19.72 10.55 16.25
N ALA A 120 18.82 10.74 17.22
CA ALA A 120 18.31 9.66 18.06
C ALA A 120 17.58 8.58 17.24
N ALA A 121 16.74 8.98 16.29
CA ALA A 121 16.06 8.03 15.41
C ALA A 121 17.02 7.27 14.50
N VAL A 122 18.07 7.91 13.97
CA VAL A 122 19.10 7.22 13.19
C VAL A 122 19.91 6.25 14.04
N MET A 123 20.28 6.63 15.28
CA MET A 123 20.95 5.72 16.20
C MET A 123 20.08 4.50 16.48
N LEU A 124 18.79 4.69 16.74
CA LEU A 124 17.84 3.60 16.92
C LEU A 124 17.69 2.75 15.66
N TRP A 125 17.65 3.36 14.47
CA TRP A 125 17.58 2.64 13.19
C TRP A 125 18.78 1.72 12.99
N CYS A 126 19.97 2.18 13.33
CA CYS A 126 21.20 1.41 13.22
C CYS A 126 21.32 0.33 14.30
N SER A 127 20.77 0.53 15.50
CA SER A 127 20.85 -0.46 16.60
C SER A 127 19.70 -1.47 16.62
N ASP A 128 18.48 -1.04 16.28
CA ASP A 128 17.25 -1.82 16.33
C ASP A 128 16.23 -1.28 15.32
N ARG A 129 16.33 -1.81 14.09
CA ARG A 129 15.48 -1.40 12.96
C ARG A 129 13.99 -1.59 13.25
N ASN A 130 13.61 -2.66 13.96
CA ASN A 130 12.20 -2.95 14.22
C ASN A 130 11.59 -1.90 15.17
N LYS A 131 12.31 -1.51 16.22
CA LYS A 131 11.88 -0.42 17.11
C LYS A 131 11.82 0.92 16.38
N ALA A 132 12.82 1.23 15.55
CA ALA A 132 12.81 2.45 14.76
C ALA A 132 11.60 2.52 13.80
N ILE A 133 11.28 1.42 13.12
CA ILE A 133 10.09 1.32 12.26
C ILE A 133 8.80 1.50 13.06
N ALA A 134 8.70 0.91 14.25
CA ALA A 134 7.53 1.03 15.10
C ALA A 134 7.31 2.47 15.59
N GLN A 135 8.40 3.20 15.90
CA GLN A 135 8.34 4.54 16.49
C GLN A 135 8.28 5.67 15.45
N TYR A 136 9.10 5.58 14.40
CA TYR A 136 9.32 6.66 13.42
C TYR A 136 8.90 6.27 12.00
N GLY A 137 8.51 5.02 11.76
CA GLY A 137 8.32 4.48 10.41
C GLY A 137 9.65 4.21 9.70
N HIS A 138 9.57 3.80 8.44
CA HIS A 138 10.74 3.50 7.62
C HIS A 138 11.55 4.76 7.31
N ILE A 139 12.89 4.71 7.37
CA ILE A 139 13.80 5.86 7.17
C ILE A 139 13.56 6.64 5.87
N LYS A 140 13.26 5.93 4.78
CA LYS A 140 12.88 6.52 3.49
C LYS A 140 11.74 7.53 3.60
N GLY A 141 10.79 7.32 4.51
CA GLY A 141 9.62 8.17 4.68
C GLY A 141 9.78 9.29 5.70
N TRP A 142 10.97 9.51 6.27
CA TRP A 142 11.16 10.52 7.31
C TRP A 142 11.09 11.95 6.74
N ASN A 143 10.35 12.83 7.42
CA ASN A 143 10.27 14.24 7.06
C ASN A 143 11.34 15.02 7.83
N VAL A 144 12.37 15.44 7.10
CA VAL A 144 13.53 16.19 7.58
C VAL A 144 13.50 17.67 7.18
N SER A 145 12.35 18.19 6.76
CA SER A 145 12.22 19.58 6.24
C SER A 145 12.56 20.67 7.26
N SER A 146 12.53 20.36 8.57
CA SER A 146 12.88 21.29 9.65
C SER A 146 14.32 21.11 10.15
N ILE A 147 15.09 20.21 9.56
CA ILE A 147 16.45 19.87 9.98
C ILE A 147 17.44 20.81 9.30
N THR A 148 18.33 21.39 10.10
CA THR A 148 19.34 22.36 9.65
C THR A 148 20.74 21.75 9.59
N SER A 149 21.00 20.69 10.35
CA SER A 149 22.28 19.99 10.31
C SER A 149 22.08 18.48 10.28
N MET A 150 22.75 17.85 9.32
CA MET A 150 22.88 16.41 9.17
C MET A 150 24.31 15.95 9.45
N ARG A 151 25.11 16.78 10.14
CA ARG A 151 26.52 16.47 10.40
C ARG A 151 26.64 15.14 11.14
N LEU A 152 27.50 14.26 10.63
CA LEU A 152 27.83 12.95 11.21
C LEU A 152 26.65 11.97 11.34
N LEU A 153 25.52 12.22 10.69
CA LEU A 153 24.29 11.46 10.94
C LEU A 153 24.47 9.95 10.67
N PHE A 154 25.15 9.58 9.59
CA PHE A 154 25.53 8.19 9.30
C PHE A 154 27.05 7.95 9.42
N GLY A 155 27.82 9.01 9.65
CA GLY A 155 29.28 8.99 9.65
C GLY A 155 29.93 8.54 10.97
N THR A 156 29.23 8.61 12.09
CA THR A 156 29.73 8.14 13.40
C THR A 156 28.55 7.81 14.33
N THR A 157 28.33 6.55 14.69
CA THR A 157 27.54 6.28 15.90
C THR A 157 28.47 6.42 17.09
N ILE A 158 28.35 7.54 17.80
CA ILE A 158 28.92 7.68 19.14
C ILE A 158 28.16 6.68 20.01
N THR A 159 28.77 5.52 20.27
CA THR A 159 28.43 4.78 21.47
C THR A 159 29.58 5.02 22.43
N GLU A 160 29.29 5.67 23.55
CA GLU A 160 30.27 6.07 24.58
C GLU A 160 31.01 4.88 25.22
N ARG A 161 30.68 3.64 24.82
CA ARG A 161 31.24 2.40 25.36
C ARG A 161 32.29 1.72 24.48
N ASP A 162 32.47 2.12 23.23
CA ASP A 162 33.44 1.50 22.35
C ASP A 162 34.59 2.45 22.02
N GLN A 163 35.80 2.08 22.46
CA GLN A 163 37.07 2.73 22.14
C GLN A 163 37.50 2.50 20.68
N GLY A 164 36.56 2.50 19.75
CA GLY A 164 36.81 2.36 18.32
C GLY A 164 35.70 3.04 17.55
N ASN A 165 36.05 4.06 16.75
CA ASN A 165 35.18 4.60 15.72
C ASN A 165 34.62 3.43 14.89
N ARG A 166 33.36 3.04 15.11
CA ARG A 166 32.68 2.08 14.23
C ARG A 166 31.90 2.88 13.19
N TRP A 167 32.57 3.19 12.10
CA TRP A 167 31.92 3.64 10.86
C TRP A 167 30.82 2.66 10.50
N ASN A 168 29.60 3.14 10.19
CA ASN A 168 28.56 2.28 9.64
C ASN A 168 28.86 2.00 8.17
N LYS A 169 29.85 1.13 7.94
CA LYS A 169 30.35 0.79 6.59
C LYS A 169 29.26 0.22 5.70
N ASP A 170 28.30 -0.48 6.29
CA ASP A 170 27.22 -1.17 5.60
C ASP A 170 25.97 -0.31 5.41
N PHE A 171 25.99 0.95 5.84
CA PHE A 171 24.84 1.84 5.65
C PHE A 171 24.51 2.01 4.16
N ASN A 172 23.31 1.56 3.77
CA ASN A 172 22.85 1.67 2.39
C ASN A 172 21.32 1.78 2.30
N GLU A 173 20.77 2.89 2.77
CA GLU A 173 19.33 3.17 2.73
C GLU A 173 18.93 4.08 1.57
N ASP A 174 17.69 3.93 1.11
CA ASP A 174 17.09 4.86 0.15
C ASP A 174 16.59 6.13 0.87
N LEU A 175 17.27 7.24 0.61
CA LEU A 175 16.99 8.57 1.17
C LEU A 175 16.43 9.55 0.12
N SER A 176 15.96 9.05 -1.02
CA SER A 176 15.55 9.87 -2.17
C SER A 176 14.34 10.76 -1.91
N LEU A 177 13.55 10.48 -0.87
CA LEU A 177 12.36 11.27 -0.48
C LEU A 177 12.63 12.32 0.61
N TRP A 178 13.88 12.46 1.06
CA TRP A 178 14.22 13.45 2.07
C TRP A 178 14.24 14.86 1.45
N TYR A 179 13.50 15.77 2.08
CA TYR A 179 13.49 17.19 1.72
C TYR A 179 14.58 17.95 2.48
N THR A 180 15.70 18.23 1.82
CA THR A 180 16.94 18.77 2.45
C THR A 180 17.12 20.28 2.32
N SER A 181 16.14 21.01 1.77
CA SER A 181 16.30 22.44 1.45
C SER A 181 16.64 23.35 2.65
N SER A 182 16.31 22.94 3.88
CA SER A 182 16.63 23.68 5.11
C SER A 182 18.02 23.37 5.68
N VAL A 183 18.73 22.36 5.15
CA VAL A 183 20.01 21.89 5.68
C VAL A 183 21.13 22.83 5.27
N THR A 184 21.91 23.29 6.27
CA THR A 184 23.07 24.15 6.06
C THR A 184 24.40 23.40 6.27
N ASN A 185 24.39 22.28 7.00
CA ASN A 185 25.60 21.52 7.31
C ASN A 185 25.40 20.01 7.07
N MET A 186 26.12 19.47 6.09
CA MET A 186 26.16 18.05 5.71
C MET A 186 27.53 17.41 5.95
N GLY A 187 28.39 18.05 6.76
CA GLY A 187 29.74 17.56 7.02
C GLY A 187 29.76 16.14 7.58
N CYS A 188 30.61 15.28 7.04
CA CYS A 188 30.77 13.88 7.44
C CYS A 188 29.45 13.06 7.44
N LEU A 189 28.43 13.45 6.68
CA LEU A 189 27.12 12.78 6.69
C LEU A 189 27.21 11.27 6.37
N PHE A 190 27.98 10.89 5.34
CA PHE A 190 28.20 9.49 4.92
C PHE A 190 29.67 9.05 5.10
N TYR A 191 30.37 9.65 6.08
CA TYR A 191 31.77 9.36 6.35
C TYR A 191 31.98 7.87 6.68
N GLY A 192 32.77 7.17 5.87
CA GLY A 192 33.05 5.75 6.04
C GLY A 192 31.91 4.80 5.68
N ALA A 193 30.82 5.28 5.05
CA ALA A 193 29.74 4.42 4.54
C ALA A 193 30.17 3.72 3.23
N GLU A 194 31.09 2.76 3.34
CA GLU A 194 31.75 2.10 2.21
C GLU A 194 30.77 1.49 1.19
N SER A 195 29.64 0.96 1.66
CA SER A 195 28.59 0.28 0.87
C SER A 195 27.49 1.21 0.34
N PHE A 196 27.54 2.50 0.65
CA PHE A 196 26.46 3.44 0.30
C PHE A 196 26.35 3.67 -1.22
N THR A 197 25.18 3.41 -1.80
CA THR A 197 24.88 3.61 -3.24
C THR A 197 23.65 4.50 -3.48
N GLY A 198 23.11 5.14 -2.44
CA GLY A 198 21.88 5.91 -2.51
C GLY A 198 21.91 7.02 -3.57
N ASN A 199 20.78 7.19 -4.27
CA ASN A 199 20.59 8.26 -5.24
C ASN A 199 20.20 9.57 -4.55
N LEU A 200 21.07 10.57 -4.65
CA LEU A 200 20.94 11.88 -4.02
C LEU A 200 20.73 13.01 -5.04
N SER A 201 20.47 12.70 -6.31
CA SER A 201 20.36 13.71 -7.38
C SER A 201 19.24 14.73 -7.17
N ARG A 202 18.23 14.38 -6.36
CA ARG A 202 17.07 15.24 -6.03
C ARG A 202 17.24 16.03 -4.73
N TRP A 203 18.34 15.85 -4.01
CA TRP A 203 18.58 16.62 -2.79
C TRP A 203 18.82 18.09 -3.14
N ASP A 204 18.10 18.97 -2.44
CA ASP A 204 18.37 20.40 -2.48
C ASP A 204 19.49 20.71 -1.48
N VAL A 205 20.62 21.19 -2.00
CA VAL A 205 21.80 21.60 -1.22
C VAL A 205 22.07 23.10 -1.33
N GLY A 206 21.15 23.88 -1.90
CA GLY A 206 21.33 25.31 -2.18
C GLY A 206 21.52 26.20 -0.95
N ASN A 207 21.19 25.70 0.24
CA ASN A 207 21.43 26.36 1.53
C ASN A 207 22.64 25.82 2.30
N CYS A 208 23.29 24.77 1.81
CA CYS A 208 24.46 24.18 2.45
C CYS A 208 25.66 25.11 2.38
N THR A 209 26.32 25.29 3.52
CA THR A 209 27.57 26.03 3.66
C THR A 209 28.75 25.09 3.98
N ALA A 210 28.51 23.93 4.59
CA ALA A 210 29.55 22.98 4.97
C ALA A 210 29.28 21.56 4.47
N MET A 211 30.22 20.99 3.72
CA MET A 211 30.18 19.63 3.15
C MET A 211 31.48 18.82 3.38
N SER A 212 32.32 19.27 4.33
CA SER A 212 33.59 18.63 4.64
C SER A 212 33.44 17.11 4.88
N ALA A 213 34.26 16.30 4.22
CA ALA A 213 34.31 14.84 4.37
C ALA A 213 32.95 14.10 4.21
N MET A 214 31.98 14.70 3.53
CA MET A 214 30.61 14.15 3.40
C MET A 214 30.59 12.71 2.86
N PHE A 215 31.42 12.39 1.88
CA PHE A 215 31.53 11.07 1.23
C PHE A 215 32.94 10.49 1.36
N GLN A 216 33.73 10.97 2.33
CA GLN A 216 35.03 10.39 2.59
C GLN A 216 34.86 8.89 2.88
N ASP A 217 35.67 8.06 2.21
CA ASP A 217 35.65 6.59 2.33
C ASP A 217 34.35 5.91 1.86
N ALA A 218 33.42 6.62 1.20
CA ALA A 218 32.22 6.04 0.60
C ALA A 218 32.56 5.36 -0.74
N LYS A 219 33.28 4.24 -0.68
CA LYS A 219 33.89 3.55 -1.83
C LYS A 219 32.91 3.17 -2.94
N SER A 220 31.67 2.84 -2.60
CA SER A 220 30.64 2.41 -3.55
C SER A 220 29.77 3.54 -4.09
N PHE A 221 29.97 4.77 -3.62
CA PHE A 221 29.12 5.91 -3.95
C PHE A 221 29.27 6.33 -5.42
N LYS A 222 28.14 6.39 -6.14
CA LYS A 222 28.07 6.62 -7.60
C LYS A 222 26.96 7.60 -8.01
N SER A 223 26.32 8.30 -7.06
CA SER A 223 25.20 9.19 -7.37
C SER A 223 25.62 10.30 -8.34
N ASP A 224 24.72 10.64 -9.25
CA ASP A 224 24.86 11.84 -10.09
C ASP A 224 24.53 13.08 -9.26
N LEU A 225 25.50 13.99 -9.16
CA LEU A 225 25.45 15.24 -8.40
C LEU A 225 25.56 16.47 -9.32
N LYS A 226 25.42 16.29 -10.64
CA LYS A 226 25.63 17.35 -11.63
C LYS A 226 24.76 18.59 -11.41
N GLU A 227 23.52 18.39 -10.96
CA GLU A 227 22.55 19.49 -10.76
C GLU A 227 22.57 20.09 -9.34
N TRP A 228 23.50 19.66 -8.47
CA TRP A 228 23.64 20.25 -7.14
C TRP A 228 24.10 21.71 -7.22
N ASN A 229 23.33 22.61 -6.60
CA ASN A 229 23.71 24.01 -6.44
C ASN A 229 24.60 24.19 -5.20
N VAL A 230 25.91 24.20 -5.40
CA VAL A 230 26.91 24.37 -4.34
C VAL A 230 27.39 25.81 -4.13
N GLY A 231 26.73 26.81 -4.74
CA GLY A 231 27.20 28.20 -4.76
C GLY A 231 27.27 28.91 -3.40
N LYS A 232 26.76 28.32 -2.31
CA LYS A 232 26.89 28.82 -0.93
C LYS A 232 27.91 28.04 -0.09
N VAL A 233 28.45 26.94 -0.61
CA VAL A 233 29.38 26.08 0.13
C VAL A 233 30.71 26.79 0.29
N THR A 234 31.24 26.78 1.52
CA THR A 234 32.53 27.39 1.86
C THR A 234 33.60 26.36 2.20
N ASP A 235 33.21 25.14 2.60
CA ASP A 235 34.12 24.03 2.94
C ASP A 235 33.71 22.72 2.26
N MET A 236 34.59 22.22 1.38
CA MET A 236 34.51 20.93 0.70
C MET A 236 35.74 20.05 1.01
N SER A 237 36.50 20.36 2.05
CA SER A 237 37.69 19.60 2.42
C SER A 237 37.37 18.11 2.57
N ARG A 238 38.20 17.25 1.98
CA ARG A 238 38.11 15.79 2.05
C ARG A 238 36.78 15.20 1.55
N MET A 239 35.92 15.97 0.86
CA MET A 239 34.53 15.56 0.56
C MET A 239 34.43 14.20 -0.12
N PHE A 240 35.36 13.87 -1.03
CA PHE A 240 35.38 12.62 -1.80
C PHE A 240 36.70 11.85 -1.63
N ILE A 241 37.46 12.11 -0.56
CA ILE A 241 38.71 11.37 -0.34
C ILE A 241 38.41 9.87 -0.25
N ARG A 242 39.14 9.05 -1.03
CA ARG A 242 38.94 7.60 -1.16
C ARG A 242 37.54 7.15 -1.60
N ALA A 243 36.71 8.02 -2.16
CA ALA A 243 35.45 7.65 -2.82
C ALA A 243 35.73 7.05 -4.20
N SER A 244 36.32 5.85 -4.22
CA SER A 244 36.96 5.27 -5.42
C SER A 244 36.03 5.08 -6.62
N SER A 245 34.73 4.84 -6.41
CA SER A 245 33.73 4.68 -7.47
C SER A 245 33.06 5.97 -7.94
N PHE A 246 33.36 7.10 -7.31
CA PHE A 246 32.69 8.37 -7.62
C PHE A 246 33.08 8.87 -9.02
N LYS A 247 32.06 9.21 -9.83
CA LYS A 247 32.24 9.54 -11.26
C LYS A 247 31.35 10.67 -11.77
N SER A 248 30.70 11.42 -10.88
CA SER A 248 29.77 12.48 -11.27
C SER A 248 30.48 13.58 -12.07
N ASP A 249 29.79 14.14 -13.06
CA ASP A 249 30.23 15.34 -13.76
C ASP A 249 29.94 16.58 -12.89
N LEU A 250 30.99 17.32 -12.54
CA LEU A 250 30.90 18.50 -11.66
C LEU A 250 31.11 19.83 -12.40
N THR A 251 31.03 19.82 -13.74
CA THR A 251 31.28 21.02 -14.57
C THR A 251 30.31 22.18 -14.26
N LYS A 252 29.10 21.89 -13.77
CA LYS A 252 28.09 22.91 -13.41
C LYS A 252 28.27 23.51 -12.01
N TRP A 253 29.18 22.98 -11.20
CA TRP A 253 29.35 23.45 -9.83
C TRP A 253 29.98 24.85 -9.79
N SER A 254 29.32 25.79 -9.09
CA SER A 254 29.87 27.12 -8.83
C SER A 254 30.65 27.12 -7.52
N THR A 255 31.98 27.21 -7.62
CA THR A 255 32.90 27.05 -6.49
C THR A 255 33.49 28.36 -5.95
N GLY A 256 33.09 29.52 -6.48
CA GLY A 256 33.69 30.82 -6.16
C GLY A 256 33.60 31.25 -4.69
N LYS A 257 32.74 30.63 -3.87
CA LYS A 257 32.68 30.86 -2.41
C LYS A 257 33.44 29.84 -1.58
N VAL A 258 33.97 28.78 -2.20
CA VAL A 258 34.70 27.74 -1.48
C VAL A 258 36.05 28.31 -1.04
N THR A 259 36.34 28.16 0.24
CA THR A 259 37.59 28.64 0.86
C THR A 259 38.53 27.50 1.25
N ASN A 260 38.03 26.27 1.28
CA ASN A 260 38.79 25.06 1.66
C ASN A 260 38.39 23.86 0.78
N MET A 261 39.36 23.31 0.06
CA MET A 261 39.22 22.08 -0.76
C MET A 261 40.30 21.03 -0.41
N PHE A 262 40.84 21.10 0.80
CA PHE A 262 41.99 20.30 1.19
C PHE A 262 41.72 18.81 1.01
N ASN A 263 42.55 18.11 0.24
CA ASN A 263 42.45 16.68 -0.05
C ASN A 263 41.08 16.22 -0.62
N MET A 264 40.28 17.10 -1.23
CA MET A 264 38.90 16.80 -1.62
C MET A 264 38.75 15.55 -2.50
N LEU A 265 39.66 15.34 -3.46
CA LEU A 265 39.59 14.28 -4.48
C LEU A 265 40.74 13.27 -4.41
N ILE A 266 41.52 13.28 -3.31
CA ILE A 266 42.61 12.31 -3.15
C ILE A 266 42.05 10.89 -3.16
N LEU A 267 42.65 10.02 -3.97
CA LEU A 267 42.25 8.61 -4.12
C LEU A 267 40.80 8.39 -4.63
N ALA A 268 40.15 9.40 -5.21
CA ALA A 268 38.89 9.24 -5.96
C ALA A 268 39.19 8.71 -7.39
N SER A 269 39.61 7.45 -7.48
CA SER A 269 40.25 6.88 -8.69
C SER A 269 39.39 6.90 -9.96
N SER A 270 38.07 6.78 -9.86
CA SER A 270 37.16 6.80 -11.02
C SER A 270 36.69 8.19 -11.44
N PHE A 271 37.10 9.25 -10.73
CA PHE A 271 36.63 10.60 -10.99
C PHE A 271 37.26 11.19 -12.26
N ASN A 272 36.43 11.74 -13.17
CA ASN A 272 36.92 12.43 -14.36
C ASN A 272 37.37 13.86 -14.01
N LYS A 273 38.68 14.02 -13.84
CA LYS A 273 39.35 15.28 -13.50
C LYS A 273 39.12 16.42 -14.51
N ARG A 274 38.70 16.15 -15.75
CA ARG A 274 38.44 17.23 -16.72
C ARG A 274 37.24 18.09 -16.34
N THR A 275 36.35 17.57 -15.50
CA THR A 275 35.10 18.22 -15.09
C THR A 275 35.28 19.36 -14.08
N ILE A 276 36.51 19.61 -13.60
CA ILE A 276 36.82 20.66 -12.62
C ILE A 276 37.69 21.81 -13.18
N ARG A 277 37.96 21.81 -14.49
CA ARG A 277 38.84 22.79 -15.14
C ARG A 277 38.31 24.23 -15.11
N ASN A 278 36.99 24.39 -15.01
CA ASN A 278 36.30 25.68 -15.01
C ASN A 278 35.96 26.18 -13.60
N TRP A 279 36.44 25.52 -12.55
CA TRP A 279 36.16 25.93 -11.18
C TRP A 279 36.86 27.24 -10.83
N ASP A 280 36.12 28.12 -10.17
CA ASP A 280 36.67 29.35 -9.61
C ASP A 280 37.34 29.06 -8.27
N LEU A 281 38.67 29.25 -8.22
CA LEU A 281 39.48 29.03 -7.03
C LEU A 281 39.96 30.33 -6.36
N SER A 282 39.39 31.48 -6.73
CA SER A 282 39.85 32.81 -6.26
C SER A 282 39.75 32.98 -4.76
N SER A 283 38.77 32.33 -4.13
CA SER A 283 38.53 32.39 -2.68
C SER A 283 39.32 31.36 -1.86
N ILE A 284 40.08 30.45 -2.51
CA ILE A 284 40.75 29.37 -1.80
C ILE A 284 42.11 29.84 -1.26
N LYS A 285 42.37 29.57 0.02
CA LYS A 285 43.69 29.81 0.62
C LYS A 285 44.68 28.79 0.06
N ALA A 286 45.86 29.22 -0.40
CA ALA A 286 46.87 28.34 -0.98
C ALA A 286 47.17 27.10 -0.10
N SER A 287 47.25 27.27 1.22
CA SER A 287 47.47 26.19 2.20
C SER A 287 46.37 25.12 2.28
N THR A 288 45.27 25.28 1.54
CA THR A 288 44.08 24.42 1.59
C THR A 288 43.78 23.73 0.27
N VAL A 289 44.70 23.76 -0.70
CA VAL A 289 44.55 23.07 -1.99
C VAL A 289 45.51 21.90 -2.08
N THR A 290 44.97 20.67 -2.12
CA THR A 290 45.75 19.49 -2.49
C THR A 290 44.83 18.57 -3.28
N LEU A 291 44.67 18.88 -4.57
CA LEU A 291 43.81 18.11 -5.47
C LEU A 291 44.54 16.87 -6.04
N ARG A 292 45.88 16.85 -5.98
CA ARG A 292 46.74 15.78 -6.52
C ARG A 292 47.61 15.04 -5.49
N GLY A 293 47.50 15.34 -4.20
CA GLY A 293 48.36 14.72 -3.19
C GLY A 293 49.79 15.28 -3.12
N GLN A 294 50.07 16.42 -3.77
CA GLN A 294 51.28 17.23 -3.52
C GLN A 294 50.92 18.47 -2.72
N GLU A 295 51.81 18.88 -1.81
CA GLU A 295 51.63 20.07 -1.00
C GLU A 295 51.48 21.33 -1.89
N PRO A 296 50.72 22.34 -1.46
CA PRO A 296 50.54 23.59 -2.22
C PRO A 296 51.83 24.32 -2.59
N LYS A 297 52.95 23.97 -1.96
CA LYS A 297 54.27 24.59 -2.16
C LYS A 297 54.93 24.16 -3.48
N ASP A 298 54.49 23.04 -4.06
CA ASP A 298 55.18 22.39 -5.18
C ASP A 298 54.43 22.51 -6.53
N CYS A 299 53.38 23.33 -6.62
CA CYS A 299 52.56 23.45 -7.83
C CYS A 299 52.10 24.89 -8.06
N THR A 300 52.16 25.36 -9.32
CA THR A 300 51.42 26.56 -9.72
C THR A 300 49.91 26.32 -9.62
N ARG A 301 49.13 27.40 -9.53
CA ARG A 301 47.67 27.33 -9.44
C ARG A 301 47.08 26.48 -10.57
N GLU A 302 47.61 26.55 -11.79
CA GLU A 302 47.20 25.67 -12.89
C GLU A 302 47.69 24.21 -12.75
N GLN A 303 48.89 23.97 -12.19
CA GLN A 303 49.45 22.61 -11.99
C GLN A 303 48.77 21.82 -10.87
N CYS A 304 48.21 22.50 -9.88
CA CYS A 304 47.33 21.89 -8.88
C CYS A 304 45.99 21.44 -9.48
N ILE A 305 45.55 22.06 -10.58
CA ILE A 305 44.22 21.88 -11.19
C ILE A 305 44.25 20.87 -12.36
N LEU A 306 45.23 20.98 -13.25
CA LEU A 306 45.38 20.12 -14.43
C LEU A 306 45.88 18.76 -14.06
#